data_AF-A0A937THP5-F1
#
_entry.id   AF-A0A937THP5-F1
#
_cell.length_a   1.000
_cell.length_b   1.000
_cell.length_c   1.000
_cell.angle_alpha   90.00
_cell.angle_beta   90.00
_cell.angle_gamma   90.00
#
_symmetry.space_group_name_H-M   'P 1'
#
loop_
_entity.id
_entity.type
_entity.pdbx_description
1 polymer ?
#
loop_
_entity_poly.entity_id
_entity_poly.type
_entity_poly.pdbx_seq_one_letter_code
_entity_poly.pdbx_strand_id
1 'polypeptide(L)'
;MAQLYFKTFSIPYILIIAFIFFLIVISLSYKRLNRKKIAAIVIIIFLWLLGQNSTDYYFGHKFYELQHNWHYIAYGIFAIIMYRHLINLNKSSSQIIRITLTVAILLSVFDELIQIPLSDRTFDICDIAKDTWGAILGLYFVFYVIEDGEIVKDSWSIFRTSWRTYFIAPFPLLIFSTFFSYFFLFISSILTESKYLGWIILFTISLFLIIFLIIHQLQYKKARIAILILAGIVLILQLVFFFTNINKDVIYHKNGITVYKGIPLIYFDLMINPNGTFRFVDKKLNFNIRDKHTIMKKEADIIVFGTGKKQRLNIGVSEEKTSHFIYNIRSKKVIQFIILDSKMACEKFNKLKKSGQNVLLILHNE
;
A
#
# COMPACT_ATOMS: atom_id res chain seq x y z
N MET A 1 9.11 24.61 8.91
CA MET A 1 9.54 23.77 10.06
C MET A 1 11.03 23.98 10.28
N ALA A 2 11.44 24.19 11.53
CA ALA A 2 12.85 24.29 11.86
C ALA A 2 13.57 22.95 11.57
N GLN A 3 14.75 23.02 10.97
CA GLN A 3 15.56 21.85 10.61
C GLN A 3 16.98 22.02 11.17
N LEU A 4 17.58 20.92 11.62
CA LEU A 4 18.99 20.84 11.91
C LEU A 4 19.74 20.48 10.62
N TYR A 5 20.62 21.35 10.16
CA TYR A 5 21.37 21.18 8.91
C TYR A 5 22.72 20.53 9.20
N PHE A 6 22.97 19.35 8.62
CA PHE A 6 24.30 18.77 8.46
C PHE A 6 24.80 19.05 7.05
N LYS A 7 26.13 18.91 6.81
CA LYS A 7 26.76 19.18 5.50
C LYS A 7 26.07 18.46 4.32
N THR A 8 25.44 17.31 4.56
CA THR A 8 24.87 16.44 3.50
C THR A 8 23.38 16.15 3.64
N PHE A 9 22.76 16.46 4.78
CA PHE A 9 21.32 16.20 5.01
C PHE A 9 20.75 17.12 6.09
N SER A 10 19.43 17.27 6.12
CA SER A 10 18.71 17.96 7.19
C SER A 10 17.78 17.01 7.94
N ILE A 11 17.77 17.14 9.28
CA ILE A 11 16.84 16.43 10.15
C ILE A 11 15.84 17.44 10.73
N PRO A 12 14.52 17.25 10.54
CA PRO A 12 13.52 18.05 11.25
C PRO A 12 13.64 17.90 12.77
N TYR A 13 13.59 19.00 13.53
CA TYR A 13 13.69 18.94 15.00
C TYR A 13 12.63 18.05 15.64
N ILE A 14 11.44 17.96 15.03
CA ILE A 14 10.35 17.12 15.54
C ILE A 14 10.75 15.65 15.63
N LEU A 15 11.65 15.18 14.75
CA LEU A 15 12.18 13.82 14.85
C LEU A 15 13.16 13.64 15.99
N ILE A 16 14.00 14.64 16.25
CA ILE A 16 14.95 14.60 17.36
C ILE A 16 14.17 14.55 18.67
N ILE A 17 13.13 15.39 18.80
CA ILE A 17 12.24 15.40 19.96
C ILE A 17 11.53 14.05 20.11
N ALA A 18 10.93 13.52 19.03
CA ALA A 18 10.27 12.22 19.06
C ALA A 18 11.24 11.08 19.43
N PHE A 19 12.47 11.11 18.93
CA PHE A 19 13.49 10.13 19.24
C PHE A 19 13.94 10.20 20.70
N ILE A 20 14.19 11.40 21.24
CA ILE A 20 14.52 11.59 22.66
C ILE A 20 13.36 11.11 23.54
N PHE A 21 12.13 11.50 23.21
CA PHE A 21 10.94 11.04 23.93
C PHE A 21 10.82 9.51 23.91
N PHE A 22 11.05 8.88 22.76
CA PHE A 22 11.05 7.42 22.62
C PHE A 22 12.14 6.76 23.47
N LEU A 23 13.36 7.30 23.51
CA LEU A 23 14.43 6.82 24.39
C LEU A 23 14.07 6.94 25.87
N ILE A 24 13.45 8.04 26.28
CA ILE A 24 12.96 8.23 27.65
C ILE A 24 11.89 7.18 27.97
N VAL A 25 10.90 6.98 27.10
CA VAL A 25 9.84 5.97 27.31
C VAL A 25 10.43 4.56 27.42
N ILE A 26 11.39 4.20 26.56
CA ILE A 26 12.11 2.92 26.67
C ILE A 26 12.87 2.85 27.99
N SER A 27 13.62 3.89 28.36
CA SER A 27 14.41 3.92 29.59
C SER A 27 13.54 3.83 30.84
N LEU A 28 12.32 4.38 30.81
CA LEU A 28 11.37 4.26 31.92
C LEU A 28 10.68 2.88 31.93
N SER A 29 10.54 2.26 30.76
CA SER A 29 9.82 0.99 30.58
C SER A 29 10.71 -0.24 30.49
N TYR A 30 12.05 -0.12 30.51
CA TYR A 30 12.96 -1.21 30.16
C TYR A 30 12.77 -2.44 31.04
N LYS A 31 12.51 -2.24 32.34
CA LYS A 31 12.25 -3.34 33.30
C LYS A 31 10.95 -4.10 32.99
N ARG A 32 10.04 -3.51 32.22
CA ARG A 32 8.74 -4.08 31.84
C ARG A 32 8.74 -4.70 30.44
N LEU A 33 9.84 -4.55 29.68
CA LEU A 33 9.99 -5.12 28.34
C LEU A 33 10.51 -6.54 28.42
N ASN A 34 9.66 -7.51 28.09
CA ASN A 34 10.06 -8.90 27.91
C ASN A 34 10.31 -9.20 26.41
N ARG A 35 10.87 -10.38 26.10
CA ARG A 35 11.17 -10.79 24.71
C ARG A 35 9.92 -10.80 23.82
N LYS A 36 8.74 -11.13 24.36
CA LYS A 36 7.48 -11.15 23.61
C LYS A 36 7.05 -9.74 23.20
N LYS A 37 7.13 -8.77 24.12
CA LYS A 37 6.83 -7.36 23.86
C LYS A 37 7.79 -6.76 22.84
N ILE A 38 9.08 -7.09 22.93
CA ILE A 38 10.07 -6.66 21.93
C ILE A 38 9.72 -7.21 20.54
N ALA A 39 9.40 -8.51 20.44
CA ALA A 39 8.97 -9.12 19.18
C ALA A 39 7.68 -8.46 18.64
N ALA A 40 6.72 -8.16 19.51
CA ALA A 40 5.50 -7.46 19.13
C ALA A 40 5.77 -6.04 18.60
N ILE A 41 6.67 -5.28 19.25
CA ILE A 41 7.09 -3.96 18.79
C ILE A 41 7.75 -4.07 17.40
N VAL A 42 8.61 -5.07 17.18
CA VAL A 42 9.22 -5.32 15.88
C VAL A 42 8.17 -5.62 14.81
N ILE A 43 7.16 -6.44 15.13
CA ILE A 43 6.03 -6.72 14.22
C ILE A 43 5.25 -5.43 13.91
N ILE A 44 4.96 -4.60 14.91
CA ILE A 44 4.25 -3.33 14.71
C ILE A 44 5.06 -2.39 13.81
N ILE A 45 6.37 -2.28 14.03
CA ILE A 45 7.26 -1.49 13.16
C ILE A 45 7.25 -2.03 11.73
N PHE A 46 7.31 -3.36 11.57
CA PHE A 46 7.23 -3.99 10.25
C PHE A 46 5.90 -3.70 9.55
N LEU A 47 4.77 -3.83 10.25
CA LEU A 47 3.43 -3.53 9.71
C LEU A 47 3.30 -2.04 9.34
N TRP A 48 3.87 -1.15 10.15
CA TRP A 48 3.90 0.27 9.83
C TRP A 48 4.73 0.57 8.57
N LEU A 49 5.94 0.00 8.46
CA LEU A 49 6.78 0.12 7.26
C LEU A 49 6.09 -0.45 6.01
N LEU A 50 5.38 -1.56 6.17
CA LEU A 50 4.59 -2.17 5.11
C LEU A 50 3.48 -1.22 4.65
N GLY A 51 2.74 -0.60 5.58
CA GLY A 51 1.72 0.39 5.26
C GLY A 51 2.29 1.62 4.56
N GLN A 52 3.43 2.14 5.02
CA GLN A 52 4.11 3.27 4.42
C GLN A 52 4.61 2.99 2.99
N ASN A 53 5.14 1.78 2.76
CA ASN A 53 5.67 1.41 1.45
C ASN A 53 4.56 1.12 0.42
N SER A 54 3.39 0.71 0.90
CA SER A 54 2.23 0.45 0.04
C SER A 54 1.46 1.71 -0.31
N THR A 55 1.44 2.73 0.55
CA THR A 55 0.68 3.97 0.31
C THR A 55 1.46 5.05 -0.45
N ASP A 56 0.71 6.00 -0.99
CA ASP A 56 1.21 7.31 -1.44
C ASP A 56 2.39 7.25 -2.42
N TYR A 57 2.22 6.45 -3.48
CA TYR A 57 3.20 6.18 -4.54
C TYR A 57 3.97 7.42 -5.01
N TYR A 58 3.22 8.43 -5.47
CA TYR A 58 3.78 9.62 -6.10
C TYR A 58 4.23 10.66 -5.10
N PHE A 59 3.96 10.43 -3.83
CA PHE A 59 4.25 11.41 -2.81
C PHE A 59 5.66 11.25 -2.27
N GLY A 60 6.16 10.00 -2.19
CA GLY A 60 7.50 9.73 -1.65
C GLY A 60 7.68 10.35 -0.26
N HIS A 61 6.59 10.39 0.51
CA HIS A 61 6.55 11.02 1.82
C HIS A 61 7.60 10.38 2.71
N LYS A 62 8.40 11.24 3.33
CA LYS A 62 9.32 10.78 4.35
C LYS A 62 8.50 10.40 5.58
N PHE A 63 9.01 9.45 6.36
CA PHE A 63 8.33 8.95 7.55
C PHE A 63 7.99 10.04 8.59
N TYR A 64 8.67 11.18 8.50
CA TYR A 64 8.52 12.30 9.43
C TYR A 64 7.56 13.39 8.96
N GLU A 65 6.93 13.19 7.80
CA GLU A 65 5.88 14.06 7.32
C GLU A 65 4.60 13.71 8.09
N LEU A 66 4.56 14.19 9.34
CA LEU A 66 3.52 13.91 10.33
C LEU A 66 2.12 14.11 9.78
N GLN A 67 1.90 15.11 8.91
CA GLN A 67 0.60 15.34 8.30
C GLN A 67 0.07 14.12 7.54
N HIS A 68 0.94 13.38 6.85
CA HIS A 68 0.54 12.22 6.06
C HIS A 68 0.50 10.93 6.89
N ASN A 69 1.34 10.85 7.93
CA ASN A 69 1.39 9.70 8.82
C ASN A 69 0.48 9.83 10.06
N TRP A 70 -0.24 10.96 10.18
CA TRP A 70 -1.10 11.27 11.31
C TRP A 70 -2.22 10.25 11.45
N HIS A 71 -2.80 9.81 10.33
CA HIS A 71 -3.83 8.77 10.27
C HIS A 71 -3.43 7.51 11.07
N TYR A 72 -2.22 6.99 10.84
CA TYR A 72 -1.73 5.81 11.54
C TYR A 72 -1.59 6.03 13.05
N ILE A 73 -1.07 7.19 13.46
CA ILE A 73 -0.82 7.52 14.86
C ILE A 73 -2.13 7.80 15.60
N ALA A 74 -2.98 8.66 15.03
CA ALA A 74 -4.26 9.05 15.59
C ALA A 74 -5.17 7.84 15.79
N TYR A 75 -5.29 6.97 14.78
CA TYR A 75 -6.12 5.77 14.91
C TYR A 75 -5.48 4.67 15.77
N GLY A 76 -4.15 4.64 15.87
CA GLY A 76 -3.45 3.82 16.85
C GLY A 76 -3.78 4.23 18.29
N ILE A 77 -3.77 5.53 18.59
CA ILE A 77 -4.18 6.08 19.88
C ILE A 77 -5.67 5.85 20.13
N PHE A 78 -6.52 6.08 19.12
CA PHE A 78 -7.95 5.79 19.17
C PHE A 78 -8.22 4.34 19.58
N ALA A 79 -7.51 3.36 18.99
CA ALA A 79 -7.68 1.96 19.34
C ALA A 79 -7.31 1.67 20.81
N ILE A 80 -6.30 2.35 21.37
CA ILE A 80 -5.94 2.24 22.80
C ILE A 80 -7.04 2.84 23.69
N ILE A 81 -7.59 4.00 23.31
CA ILE A 81 -8.70 4.64 24.05
C ILE A 81 -9.95 3.76 23.99
N MET A 82 -10.31 3.25 22.80
CA MET A 82 -11.44 2.35 22.63
C MET A 82 -11.27 1.06 23.40
N TYR A 83 -10.08 0.46 23.41
CA TYR A 83 -9.80 -0.70 24.24
C TYR A 83 -10.08 -0.41 25.72
N ARG A 84 -9.57 0.70 26.27
CA ARG A 84 -9.80 1.11 27.66
C ARG A 84 -11.29 1.34 27.96
N HIS A 85 -12.01 1.96 27.04
CA HIS A 85 -13.44 2.17 27.20
C HIS A 85 -14.22 0.84 27.19
N LEU A 86 -13.93 -0.05 26.23
CA LEU A 86 -14.67 -1.29 26.04
C LEU A 86 -14.35 -2.35 27.09
N ILE A 87 -13.12 -2.39 27.64
CA ILE A 87 -12.80 -3.29 28.74
C ILE A 87 -13.57 -2.92 30.02
N ASN A 88 -13.76 -1.62 30.29
CA ASN A 88 -14.60 -1.14 31.40
C ASN A 88 -16.09 -1.51 31.21
N LEU A 89 -16.51 -1.75 29.97
CA LEU A 89 -17.84 -2.26 29.63
C LEU A 89 -17.91 -3.80 29.58
N ASN A 90 -16.90 -4.49 30.12
CA ASN A 90 -16.78 -5.95 30.16
C ASN A 90 -16.91 -6.61 28.78
N LYS A 91 -16.41 -5.96 27.73
CA LYS A 91 -16.42 -6.52 26.37
C LYS A 91 -15.28 -7.53 26.20
N SER A 92 -15.57 -8.63 25.51
CA SER A 92 -14.55 -9.63 25.17
C SER A 92 -13.55 -9.07 24.15
N SER A 93 -12.34 -9.62 24.09
CA SER A 93 -11.30 -9.20 23.13
C SER A 93 -11.78 -9.21 21.67
N SER A 94 -12.62 -10.16 21.27
CA SER A 94 -13.20 -10.22 19.92
C SER A 94 -14.29 -9.18 19.67
N GLN A 95 -15.04 -8.79 20.71
CA GLN A 95 -15.94 -7.63 20.63
C GLN A 95 -15.14 -6.33 20.51
N ILE A 96 -14.06 -6.19 21.28
CA ILE A 96 -13.18 -5.02 21.22
C ILE A 96 -12.61 -4.83 19.81
N ILE A 97 -12.04 -5.88 19.20
CA ILE A 97 -11.49 -5.81 17.83
C ILE A 97 -12.57 -5.37 16.83
N ARG A 98 -13.73 -6.02 16.83
CA ARG A 98 -14.82 -5.71 15.89
C ARG A 98 -15.32 -4.28 16.06
N ILE A 99 -15.66 -3.88 17.29
CA ILE A 99 -16.21 -2.54 17.57
C ILE A 99 -15.17 -1.48 17.20
N THR A 100 -13.91 -1.65 17.60
CA THR A 100 -12.85 -0.68 17.32
C THR A 100 -12.68 -0.48 15.81
N LEU A 101 -12.61 -1.56 15.03
CA LEU A 101 -12.44 -1.45 13.57
C LEU A 101 -13.68 -0.92 12.86
N THR A 102 -14.89 -1.34 13.27
CA THR A 102 -16.14 -0.82 12.70
C THR A 102 -16.28 0.67 12.99
N VAL A 103 -16.06 1.11 14.23
CA VAL A 103 -16.12 2.53 14.59
C VAL A 103 -15.01 3.31 13.87
N ALA A 104 -13.80 2.75 13.73
CA ALA A 104 -12.73 3.41 13.01
C ALA A 104 -13.10 3.72 11.55
N ILE A 105 -13.63 2.71 10.82
CA ILE A 105 -14.08 2.87 9.44
C ILE A 105 -15.23 3.88 9.37
N LEU A 106 -16.23 3.77 10.25
CA LEU A 106 -17.40 4.67 10.25
C LEU A 106 -17.00 6.13 10.52
N LEU A 107 -16.13 6.37 11.50
CA LEU A 107 -15.64 7.72 11.81
C LEU A 107 -14.83 8.29 10.65
N SER A 108 -13.98 7.48 10.01
CA SER A 108 -13.15 7.95 8.90
C SER A 108 -13.98 8.22 7.63
N VAL A 109 -14.95 7.36 7.31
CA VAL A 109 -15.92 7.63 6.24
C VAL A 109 -16.68 8.93 6.53
N PHE A 110 -17.12 9.13 7.78
CA PHE A 110 -17.85 10.33 8.18
C PHE A 110 -16.98 11.60 8.06
N ASP A 111 -15.71 11.54 8.47
CA ASP A 111 -14.76 12.64 8.33
C ASP A 111 -14.56 13.02 6.85
N GLU A 112 -14.27 12.04 5.99
CA GLU A 112 -14.11 12.28 4.56
C GLU A 112 -15.40 12.83 3.91
N LEU A 113 -16.59 12.35 4.30
CA LEU A 113 -17.86 12.88 3.79
C LEU A 113 -18.11 14.34 4.19
N ILE A 114 -17.76 14.73 5.42
CA ILE A 114 -17.92 16.11 5.91
C ILE A 114 -16.92 17.05 5.25
N GLN A 115 -15.72 16.57 4.92
CA GLN A 115 -14.69 17.41 4.33
C GLN A 115 -14.96 17.78 2.87
N ILE A 116 -15.70 16.95 2.11
CA ILE A 116 -16.08 17.23 0.71
C ILE A 116 -16.69 18.65 0.54
N PRO A 117 -17.77 19.03 1.26
CA PRO A 117 -18.37 20.36 1.09
C PRO A 117 -17.53 21.52 1.65
N LEU A 118 -16.54 21.23 2.51
CA LEU A 118 -15.82 22.29 3.26
C LEU A 118 -14.54 22.77 2.58
N SER A 119 -13.93 22.00 1.67
CA SER A 119 -12.52 22.21 1.33
C SER A 119 -12.13 22.00 -0.14
N ASP A 120 -13.10 21.94 -1.06
CA ASP A 120 -12.88 21.49 -2.46
C ASP A 120 -12.10 20.16 -2.53
N ARG A 121 -12.13 19.38 -1.44
CA ARG A 121 -11.38 18.14 -1.29
C ARG A 121 -12.17 17.01 -1.92
N THR A 122 -11.47 16.17 -2.67
CA THR A 122 -12.03 14.92 -3.18
C THR A 122 -12.03 13.88 -2.06
N PHE A 123 -13.12 13.12 -1.94
CA PHE A 123 -13.22 11.98 -1.02
C PHE A 123 -12.02 11.03 -1.20
N ASP A 124 -11.16 10.94 -0.18
CA ASP A 124 -9.92 10.17 -0.22
C ASP A 124 -10.09 8.85 0.54
N ILE A 125 -10.49 7.82 -0.19
CA ILE A 125 -10.64 6.48 0.37
C ILE A 125 -9.33 5.88 0.89
N CYS A 126 -8.17 6.39 0.46
CA CYS A 126 -6.87 5.97 0.98
C CYS A 126 -6.72 6.36 2.45
N ASP A 127 -7.24 7.52 2.86
CA ASP A 127 -7.17 7.96 4.26
C ASP A 127 -8.03 7.10 5.18
N ILE A 128 -9.20 6.64 4.71
CA ILE A 128 -10.02 5.63 5.41
C ILE A 128 -9.25 4.33 5.61
N ALA A 129 -8.52 3.90 4.60
CA ALA A 129 -7.70 2.71 4.71
C ALA A 129 -6.49 2.91 5.65
N LYS A 130 -5.86 4.09 5.66
CA LYS A 130 -4.76 4.44 6.59
C LYS A 130 -5.24 4.48 8.03
N ASP A 131 -6.42 5.05 8.28
CA ASP A 131 -7.06 5.09 9.60
C ASP A 131 -7.37 3.68 10.11
N THR A 132 -7.94 2.84 9.23
CA THR A 132 -8.20 1.43 9.54
C THR A 132 -6.88 0.68 9.85
N TRP A 133 -5.82 0.93 9.07
CA TRP A 133 -4.49 0.36 9.32
C TRP A 133 -3.90 0.85 10.65
N GLY A 134 -4.05 2.14 10.97
CA GLY A 134 -3.66 2.73 12.26
C GLY A 134 -4.35 2.04 13.43
N ALA A 135 -5.66 1.79 13.32
CA ALA A 135 -6.42 1.05 14.33
C ALA A 135 -5.89 -0.38 14.51
N ILE A 136 -5.50 -1.07 13.42
CA ILE A 136 -4.84 -2.38 13.51
C ILE A 136 -3.52 -2.30 14.28
N LEU A 137 -2.65 -1.33 13.96
CA LEU A 137 -1.38 -1.14 14.68
C LEU A 137 -1.62 -0.92 16.18
N GLY A 138 -2.62 -0.10 16.53
CA GLY A 138 -3.04 0.12 17.92
C GLY A 138 -3.56 -1.14 18.60
N LEU A 139 -4.35 -1.97 17.91
CA LEU A 139 -4.83 -3.25 18.44
C LEU A 139 -3.68 -4.25 18.66
N TYR A 140 -2.69 -4.33 17.76
CA TYR A 140 -1.47 -5.13 18.03
C TYR A 140 -0.72 -4.63 19.25
N PHE A 141 -0.58 -3.31 19.40
CA PHE A 141 0.06 -2.73 20.58
C PHE A 141 -0.69 -3.09 21.86
N VAL A 142 -2.01 -2.93 21.88
CA VAL A 142 -2.88 -3.32 22.99
C VAL A 142 -2.68 -4.80 23.33
N PHE A 143 -2.94 -5.72 22.40
CA PHE A 143 -3.03 -7.13 22.74
C PHE A 143 -1.68 -7.81 23.00
N TYR A 144 -0.58 -7.32 22.40
CA TYR A 144 0.73 -7.95 22.56
C TYR A 144 1.71 -7.17 23.43
N VAL A 145 1.53 -5.85 23.62
CA VAL A 145 2.40 -5.02 24.46
C VAL A 145 1.76 -4.69 25.80
N ILE A 146 0.50 -4.26 25.80
CA ILE A 146 -0.23 -3.91 27.03
C ILE A 146 -0.69 -5.20 27.74
N GLU A 147 -1.40 -6.08 27.03
CA GLU A 147 -2.01 -7.31 27.58
C GLU A 147 -1.07 -8.53 27.57
N ASP A 148 0.21 -8.32 27.26
CA ASP A 148 1.26 -9.36 27.23
C ASP A 148 0.90 -10.64 26.44
N GLY A 149 0.17 -10.48 25.34
CA GLY A 149 -0.25 -11.59 24.49
C GLY A 149 -1.41 -12.42 25.04
N GLU A 150 -2.26 -11.84 25.89
CA GLU A 150 -3.45 -12.54 26.39
C GLU A 150 -4.35 -13.08 25.28
N ILE A 151 -4.42 -12.37 24.15
CA ILE A 151 -5.22 -12.75 22.98
C ILE A 151 -4.90 -14.15 22.43
N VAL A 152 -3.68 -14.65 22.67
CA VAL A 152 -3.23 -15.94 22.17
C VAL A 152 -3.18 -17.03 23.24
N LYS A 153 -3.56 -16.76 24.50
CA LYS A 153 -3.52 -17.75 25.59
C LYS A 153 -4.40 -18.97 25.30
N ASP A 154 -5.62 -18.74 24.81
CA ASP A 154 -6.58 -19.83 24.58
C ASP A 154 -6.27 -20.66 23.33
N SER A 155 -5.71 -20.02 22.28
CA SER A 155 -5.38 -20.71 21.04
C SER A 155 -4.59 -19.83 20.07
N TRP A 156 -3.41 -20.30 19.66
CA TRP A 156 -2.62 -19.74 18.56
C TRP A 156 -3.07 -20.20 17.17
N SER A 157 -4.09 -21.05 17.07
CA SER A 157 -4.52 -21.58 15.77
C SER A 157 -5.37 -20.57 15.01
N ILE A 158 -4.94 -20.25 13.78
CA ILE A 158 -5.74 -19.49 12.81
C ILE A 158 -6.90 -20.37 12.30
N PHE A 159 -6.69 -21.67 12.13
CA PHE A 159 -7.69 -22.58 11.57
C PHE A 159 -8.83 -22.85 12.54
N ARG A 160 -10.08 -22.70 12.06
CA ARG A 160 -11.32 -23.02 12.77
C ARG A 160 -12.30 -23.80 11.91
N THR A 161 -12.95 -24.78 12.54
CA THR A 161 -13.91 -25.70 11.93
C THR A 161 -15.13 -25.01 11.35
N SER A 162 -15.63 -23.96 12.03
CA SER A 162 -16.79 -23.17 11.60
C SER A 162 -16.44 -21.72 11.30
N TRP A 163 -17.07 -21.13 10.28
CA TRP A 163 -16.90 -19.71 9.91
C TRP A 163 -17.22 -18.77 11.06
N ARG A 164 -18.26 -19.09 11.85
CA ARG A 164 -18.68 -18.25 12.98
C ARG A 164 -17.57 -18.13 14.04
N THR A 165 -16.78 -19.19 14.23
CA THR A 165 -15.72 -19.22 15.24
C THR A 165 -14.59 -18.22 14.92
N TYR A 166 -14.37 -17.86 13.65
CA TYR A 166 -13.39 -16.83 13.28
C TYR A 166 -13.76 -15.44 13.81
N PHE A 167 -15.05 -15.16 14.03
CA PHE A 167 -15.53 -13.88 14.57
C PHE A 167 -15.59 -13.85 16.10
N ILE A 168 -15.47 -15.01 16.74
CA ILE A 168 -15.53 -15.17 18.20
C ILE A 168 -14.13 -15.26 18.78
N ALA A 169 -13.23 -15.98 18.10
CA ALA A 169 -11.85 -16.15 18.52
C ALA A 169 -11.03 -14.88 18.18
N PRO A 170 -10.42 -14.22 19.17
CA PRO A 170 -9.84 -12.89 18.96
C PRO A 170 -8.55 -12.94 18.13
N PHE A 171 -7.72 -13.98 18.26
CA PHE A 171 -6.49 -14.10 17.47
C PHE A 171 -6.75 -14.25 15.96
N PRO A 172 -7.53 -15.23 15.46
CA PRO A 172 -7.86 -15.31 14.04
C PRO A 172 -8.54 -14.03 13.53
N LEU A 173 -9.45 -13.46 14.32
CA LEU A 173 -10.13 -12.22 13.96
C LEU A 173 -9.13 -11.08 13.72
N LEU A 174 -8.16 -10.86 14.62
CA LEU A 174 -7.13 -9.83 14.44
C LEU A 174 -6.30 -10.07 13.17
N ILE A 175 -5.92 -11.33 12.89
CA ILE A 175 -5.17 -11.69 11.68
C ILE A 175 -5.99 -11.39 10.42
N PHE A 176 -7.25 -11.82 10.36
CA PHE A 176 -8.12 -11.56 9.21
C PHE A 176 -8.43 -10.07 9.04
N SER A 177 -8.65 -9.35 10.13
CA SER A 177 -8.78 -7.89 10.10
C SER A 177 -7.50 -7.21 9.60
N THR A 178 -6.32 -7.75 9.91
CA THR A 178 -5.04 -7.27 9.36
C THR A 178 -5.00 -7.48 7.85
N PHE A 179 -5.33 -8.67 7.34
CA PHE A 179 -5.37 -8.93 5.89
C PHE A 179 -6.37 -8.01 5.17
N PHE A 180 -7.59 -7.90 5.71
CA PHE A 180 -8.61 -7.01 5.15
C PHE A 180 -8.10 -5.57 5.07
N SER A 181 -7.57 -5.04 6.18
CA SER A 181 -7.08 -3.66 6.25
C SER A 181 -5.90 -3.42 5.30
N TYR A 182 -5.00 -4.41 5.17
CA TYR A 182 -3.88 -4.32 4.23
C TYR A 182 -4.35 -4.29 2.77
N PHE A 183 -5.29 -5.17 2.39
CA PHE A 183 -5.84 -5.14 1.03
C PHE A 183 -6.58 -3.84 0.75
N PHE A 184 -7.33 -3.33 1.73
CA PHE A 184 -8.00 -2.05 1.60
C PHE A 184 -7.00 -0.92 1.37
N LEU A 185 -5.91 -0.90 2.14
CA LEU A 185 -4.82 0.08 2.02
C LEU A 185 -4.11 -0.03 0.66
N PHE A 186 -3.76 -1.25 0.26
CA PHE A 186 -3.05 -1.49 -0.99
C PHE A 186 -3.89 -1.11 -2.21
N ILE A 187 -5.15 -1.53 -2.28
CA ILE A 187 -6.02 -1.26 -3.42
C ILE A 187 -6.41 0.22 -3.48
N SER A 188 -6.76 0.84 -2.35
CA SER A 188 -7.09 2.28 -2.31
C SER A 188 -5.91 3.16 -2.72
N SER A 189 -4.68 2.77 -2.38
CA SER A 189 -3.46 3.50 -2.79
C SER A 189 -3.16 3.45 -4.29
N ILE A 190 -3.70 2.43 -4.99
CA ILE A 190 -3.51 2.24 -6.44
C ILE A 190 -4.68 2.85 -7.22
N LEU A 191 -5.85 3.00 -6.61
CA LEU A 191 -7.05 3.50 -7.26
C LEU A 191 -7.53 4.77 -6.53
N THR A 192 -6.82 5.88 -6.64
CA THR A 192 -7.11 7.05 -5.80
C THR A 192 -8.28 7.90 -6.32
N GLU A 193 -8.67 7.79 -7.60
CA GLU A 193 -9.77 8.58 -8.14
C GLU A 193 -11.14 8.06 -7.66
N SER A 194 -12.06 8.98 -7.29
CA SER A 194 -13.39 8.66 -6.75
C SER A 194 -14.25 7.77 -7.66
N LYS A 195 -14.04 7.83 -8.99
CA LYS A 195 -14.71 6.95 -9.96
C LYS A 195 -14.39 5.46 -9.75
N TYR A 196 -13.30 5.14 -9.06
CA TYR A 196 -12.89 3.77 -8.76
C TYR A 196 -13.38 3.25 -7.40
N LEU A 197 -14.16 4.03 -6.64
CA LEU A 197 -14.63 3.65 -5.30
C LEU A 197 -15.30 2.27 -5.27
N GLY A 198 -16.19 1.99 -6.22
CA GLY A 198 -16.84 0.68 -6.34
C GLY A 198 -15.86 -0.47 -6.60
N TRP A 199 -14.84 -0.22 -7.44
CA TRP A 199 -13.78 -1.19 -7.73
C TRP A 199 -12.88 -1.45 -6.53
N ILE A 200 -12.60 -0.42 -5.72
CA ILE A 200 -11.80 -0.56 -4.49
C ILE A 200 -12.50 -1.48 -3.51
N ILE A 201 -13.80 -1.26 -3.28
CA ILE A 201 -14.62 -2.09 -2.40
C ILE A 201 -14.67 -3.53 -2.95
N LEU A 202 -14.97 -3.69 -4.24
CA LEU A 202 -15.07 -5.00 -4.88
C LEU A 202 -13.78 -5.80 -4.79
N PHE A 203 -12.63 -5.20 -5.14
CA PHE A 203 -11.34 -5.89 -5.10
C PHE A 203 -10.89 -6.21 -3.68
N THR A 204 -11.10 -5.28 -2.74
CA THR A 204 -10.77 -5.50 -1.32
C THR A 204 -11.55 -6.69 -0.75
N ILE A 205 -12.88 -6.69 -0.93
CA ILE A 205 -13.74 -7.78 -0.44
C ILE A 205 -13.42 -9.09 -1.17
N SER A 206 -13.28 -9.09 -2.49
CA SER A 206 -13.01 -10.31 -3.26
C SER A 206 -11.67 -10.94 -2.87
N LEU A 207 -10.60 -10.14 -2.77
CA LEU A 207 -9.28 -10.64 -2.40
C LEU A 207 -9.28 -11.18 -0.96
N PHE A 208 -9.93 -10.48 -0.04
CA PHE A 208 -10.11 -10.94 1.33
C PHE A 208 -10.88 -12.27 1.38
N LEU A 209 -12.01 -12.38 0.69
CA LEU A 209 -12.83 -13.59 0.65
C LEU A 209 -12.07 -14.78 0.05
N ILE A 210 -11.32 -14.57 -1.04
CA ILE A 210 -10.50 -15.63 -1.66
C ILE A 210 -9.48 -16.16 -0.63
N ILE A 211 -8.75 -15.27 0.04
CA ILE A 211 -7.73 -15.67 1.01
C ILE A 211 -8.35 -16.31 2.26
N PHE A 212 -9.46 -15.75 2.75
CA PHE A 212 -10.22 -16.32 3.85
C PHE A 212 -10.70 -17.74 3.53
N LEU A 213 -11.28 -17.95 2.35
CA LEU A 213 -11.75 -19.26 1.90
C LEU A 213 -10.60 -20.24 1.72
N ILE A 214 -9.47 -19.83 1.14
CA ILE A 214 -8.27 -20.67 1.04
C ILE A 214 -7.82 -21.10 2.44
N ILE A 215 -7.61 -20.16 3.36
CA ILE A 215 -7.17 -20.47 4.74
C ILE A 215 -8.18 -21.36 5.45
N HIS A 216 -9.47 -21.09 5.30
CA HIS A 216 -10.52 -21.93 5.87
C HIS A 216 -10.47 -23.36 5.33
N GLN A 217 -10.36 -23.53 4.01
CA GLN A 217 -10.33 -24.86 3.38
C GLN A 217 -9.05 -25.64 3.66
N LEU A 218 -7.92 -24.97 3.92
CA LEU A 218 -6.66 -25.61 4.31
C LEU A 218 -6.78 -26.45 5.60
N GLN A 219 -7.82 -26.26 6.41
CA GLN A 219 -8.06 -27.13 7.58
C GLN A 219 -8.39 -28.57 7.18
N TYR A 220 -9.03 -28.80 6.04
CA TYR A 220 -9.43 -30.14 5.59
C TYR A 220 -8.28 -30.78 4.79
N LYS A 221 -7.86 -31.99 5.17
CA LYS A 221 -6.71 -32.68 4.55
C LYS A 221 -6.82 -32.80 3.02
N LYS A 222 -7.99 -33.18 2.49
CA LYS A 222 -8.23 -33.32 1.04
C LYS A 222 -8.15 -31.97 0.31
N ALA A 223 -8.84 -30.95 0.84
CA ALA A 223 -8.82 -29.61 0.27
C ALA A 223 -7.41 -28.99 0.32
N ARG A 224 -6.66 -29.22 1.40
CA ARG A 224 -5.26 -28.81 1.52
C ARG A 224 -4.40 -29.38 0.40
N ILE A 225 -4.49 -30.69 0.16
CA ILE A 225 -3.75 -31.34 -0.93
C ILE A 225 -4.17 -30.75 -2.28
N ALA A 226 -5.47 -30.59 -2.54
CA ALA A 226 -5.97 -30.00 -3.77
C ALA A 226 -5.47 -28.56 -3.99
N ILE A 227 -5.51 -27.71 -2.97
CA ILE A 227 -5.01 -26.33 -3.01
C ILE A 227 -3.50 -26.31 -3.27
N LEU A 228 -2.72 -27.20 -2.62
CA LEU A 228 -1.27 -27.28 -2.84
C LEU A 228 -0.94 -27.74 -4.26
N ILE A 229 -1.68 -28.70 -4.81
CA ILE A 229 -1.53 -29.14 -6.21
C ILE A 229 -1.86 -27.98 -7.16
N LEU A 230 -2.98 -27.29 -6.95
CA LEU A 230 -3.37 -26.15 -7.77
C LEU A 230 -2.34 -25.02 -7.71
N ALA A 231 -1.85 -24.69 -6.50
CA ALA A 231 -0.79 -23.70 -6.32
C ALA A 231 0.50 -24.14 -7.03
N GLY A 232 0.87 -25.41 -6.95
CA GLY A 232 2.00 -25.99 -7.68
C GLY A 232 1.84 -25.83 -9.20
N ILE A 233 0.67 -26.14 -9.76
CA ILE A 233 0.37 -25.96 -11.18
C ILE A 233 0.48 -24.50 -11.59
N VAL A 234 -0.14 -23.59 -10.82
CA VAL A 234 -0.07 -22.14 -11.09
C VAL A 234 1.39 -21.64 -11.05
N LEU A 235 2.19 -22.09 -10.09
CA LEU A 235 3.61 -21.75 -10.00
C LEU A 235 4.40 -22.29 -11.20
N ILE A 236 4.17 -23.53 -11.62
CA ILE A 236 4.82 -24.11 -12.80
C ILE A 236 4.44 -23.32 -14.05
N LEU A 237 3.15 -23.01 -14.25
CA LEU A 237 2.69 -22.20 -15.37
C LEU A 237 3.31 -20.80 -15.36
N GLN A 238 3.38 -20.17 -14.18
CA GLN A 238 4.02 -18.87 -14.01
C GLN A 238 5.53 -18.93 -14.32
N LEU A 239 6.22 -19.99 -13.92
CA LEU A 239 7.63 -20.21 -14.25
C LEU A 239 7.84 -20.42 -15.75
N VAL A 240 7.03 -21.27 -16.40
CA VAL A 240 7.09 -21.48 -17.85
C VAL A 240 6.86 -20.15 -18.59
N PHE A 241 5.86 -19.37 -18.17
CA PHE A 241 5.56 -18.07 -18.77
C PHE A 241 6.66 -17.04 -18.51
N PHE A 242 7.26 -17.05 -17.32
CA PHE A 242 8.43 -16.25 -16.97
C PHE A 242 9.61 -16.59 -17.88
N PHE A 243 10.04 -17.85 -17.96
CA PHE A 243 11.18 -18.26 -18.80
C PHE A 243 10.94 -18.02 -20.29
N THR A 244 9.72 -18.21 -20.79
CA THR A 244 9.37 -17.96 -22.20
C THR A 244 9.47 -16.47 -22.56
N ASN A 245 9.25 -15.57 -21.59
CA ASN A 245 9.17 -14.13 -21.83
C ASN A 245 10.21 -13.31 -21.07
N ILE A 246 11.21 -13.93 -20.45
CA ILE A 246 12.25 -13.23 -19.66
C ILE A 246 13.08 -12.27 -20.52
N ASN A 247 13.31 -12.65 -21.79
CA ASN A 247 14.06 -11.84 -22.77
C ASN A 247 13.19 -10.77 -23.43
N LYS A 248 11.89 -10.72 -23.12
CA LYS A 248 10.98 -9.68 -23.61
C LYS A 248 10.80 -8.68 -22.47
N ASP A 249 11.05 -7.40 -22.76
CA ASP A 249 10.86 -6.33 -21.81
C ASP A 249 9.36 -6.17 -21.48
N VAL A 250 8.63 -5.35 -22.24
CA VAL A 250 7.19 -5.11 -22.02
C VAL A 250 6.38 -5.57 -23.22
N ILE A 251 5.31 -6.34 -22.99
CA ILE A 251 4.38 -6.75 -24.03
C ILE A 251 3.00 -6.21 -23.65
N TYR A 252 2.46 -5.36 -24.50
CA TYR A 252 1.08 -4.89 -24.37
C TYR A 252 0.12 -5.92 -24.95
N HIS A 253 -0.84 -6.37 -24.15
CA HIS A 253 -1.99 -7.15 -24.61
C HIS A 253 -3.26 -6.29 -24.51
N LYS A 254 -4.29 -6.69 -25.27
CA LYS A 254 -5.61 -6.02 -25.18
C LYS A 254 -6.26 -6.31 -23.82
N ASN A 255 -7.18 -5.44 -23.41
CA ASN A 255 -8.06 -5.57 -22.23
C ASN A 255 -7.33 -5.47 -20.89
N GLY A 256 -6.52 -4.42 -20.70
CA GLY A 256 -5.87 -4.16 -19.42
C GLY A 256 -4.81 -5.19 -19.02
N ILE A 257 -4.25 -5.96 -19.96
CA ILE A 257 -3.21 -6.95 -19.67
C ILE A 257 -1.87 -6.45 -20.23
N THR A 258 -0.89 -6.27 -19.35
CA THR A 258 0.49 -5.99 -19.73
C THR A 258 1.38 -7.09 -19.17
N VAL A 259 2.33 -7.58 -19.95
CA VAL A 259 3.30 -8.58 -19.49
C VAL A 259 4.66 -7.90 -19.39
N TYR A 260 5.25 -7.90 -18.20
CA TYR A 260 6.61 -7.40 -17.99
C TYR A 260 7.53 -8.54 -17.56
N LYS A 261 8.55 -8.84 -18.37
CA LYS A 261 9.50 -9.96 -18.12
C LYS A 261 8.79 -11.27 -17.74
N GLY A 262 7.69 -11.57 -18.42
CA GLY A 262 6.86 -12.76 -18.17
C GLY A 262 6.03 -12.73 -16.89
N ILE A 263 5.80 -11.57 -16.29
CA ILE A 263 4.82 -11.40 -15.20
C ILE A 263 3.58 -10.72 -15.79
N PRO A 264 2.40 -11.38 -15.78
CA PRO A 264 1.16 -10.76 -16.21
C PRO A 264 0.70 -9.73 -15.15
N LEU A 265 0.46 -8.51 -15.60
CA LEU A 265 0.01 -7.37 -14.82
C LEU A 265 -1.36 -6.95 -15.34
N ILE A 266 -2.38 -7.18 -14.53
CA ILE A 266 -3.78 -7.04 -14.92
C ILE A 266 -4.33 -5.77 -14.28
N TYR A 267 -5.00 -4.94 -15.10
CA TYR A 267 -5.81 -3.78 -14.72
C TYR A 267 -5.06 -2.56 -14.12
N PHE A 268 -4.04 -2.79 -13.30
CA PHE A 268 -3.32 -1.72 -12.63
C PHE A 268 -2.33 -1.01 -13.54
N ASP A 269 -2.13 0.27 -13.27
CA ASP A 269 -1.11 1.07 -13.94
C ASP A 269 0.28 0.69 -13.42
N LEU A 270 1.28 0.87 -14.28
CA LEU A 270 2.62 0.34 -14.08
C LEU A 270 3.67 1.43 -14.27
N MET A 271 4.68 1.47 -13.39
CA MET A 271 5.92 2.19 -13.65
C MET A 271 7.09 1.21 -13.70
N ILE A 272 7.87 1.29 -14.77
CA ILE A 272 9.09 0.51 -14.97
C ILE A 272 10.28 1.47 -14.92
N ASN A 273 11.08 1.32 -13.87
CA ASN A 273 12.25 2.14 -13.61
C ASN A 273 13.37 1.84 -14.62
N PRO A 274 14.32 2.77 -14.82
CA PRO A 274 15.41 2.54 -15.77
C PRO A 274 16.30 1.34 -15.45
N ASN A 275 16.43 1.00 -14.15
CA ASN A 275 17.15 -0.18 -13.66
C ASN A 275 16.41 -1.51 -13.92
N GLY A 276 15.24 -1.49 -14.55
CA GLY A 276 14.46 -2.68 -14.89
C GLY A 276 13.67 -3.28 -13.73
N THR A 277 13.50 -2.56 -12.62
CA THR A 277 12.50 -2.87 -11.59
C THR A 277 11.16 -2.25 -11.98
N PHE A 278 10.05 -2.85 -11.53
CA PHE A 278 8.72 -2.30 -11.74
C PHE A 278 7.95 -2.21 -10.43
N ARG A 279 6.88 -1.40 -10.43
CA ARG A 279 5.88 -1.40 -9.36
C ARG A 279 4.55 -0.86 -9.89
N PHE A 280 3.46 -1.27 -9.23
CA PHE A 280 2.15 -0.66 -9.46
C PHE A 280 2.15 0.80 -9.02
N VAL A 281 1.42 1.61 -9.76
CA VAL A 281 1.26 3.05 -9.50
C VAL A 281 -0.22 3.40 -9.49
N ASP A 282 -0.51 4.54 -8.87
CA ASP A 282 -1.84 5.12 -8.85
C ASP A 282 -2.39 5.30 -10.28
N LYS A 283 -3.60 4.77 -10.49
CA LYS A 283 -4.30 4.73 -11.77
C LYS A 283 -4.98 6.07 -12.03
N LYS A 284 -4.28 6.94 -12.77
CA LYS A 284 -4.76 8.29 -13.10
C LYS A 284 -4.24 8.82 -14.43
N LEU A 285 -4.96 9.80 -14.96
CA LEU A 285 -4.59 10.53 -16.18
C LEU A 285 -4.07 11.95 -15.91
N ASN A 286 -4.28 12.45 -14.70
CA ASN A 286 -3.92 13.81 -14.30
C ASN A 286 -2.75 13.76 -13.31
N PHE A 287 -1.62 14.38 -13.67
CA PHE A 287 -0.43 14.40 -12.84
C PHE A 287 -0.27 15.78 -12.21
N ASN A 288 -0.38 15.86 -10.89
CA ASN A 288 -0.15 17.08 -10.15
C ASN A 288 1.36 17.41 -10.07
N ILE A 289 1.70 18.58 -9.53
CA ILE A 289 3.11 19.03 -9.40
C ILE A 289 3.95 18.03 -8.59
N ARG A 290 3.37 17.41 -7.57
CA ARG A 290 4.04 16.44 -6.70
C ARG A 290 4.36 15.15 -7.45
N ASP A 291 3.42 14.64 -8.23
CA ASP A 291 3.63 13.46 -9.09
C ASP A 291 4.80 13.70 -10.05
N LYS A 292 4.81 14.87 -10.71
CA LYS A 292 5.89 15.28 -11.60
C LYS A 292 7.23 15.30 -10.86
N HIS A 293 7.30 15.89 -9.67
CA HIS A 293 8.54 15.88 -8.89
C HIS A 293 9.04 14.48 -8.58
N THR A 294 8.15 13.54 -8.24
CA THR A 294 8.54 12.16 -7.95
C THR A 294 9.01 11.41 -9.19
N ILE A 295 8.35 11.62 -10.33
CA ILE A 295 8.79 11.10 -11.63
C ILE A 295 10.18 11.64 -11.98
N MET A 296 10.41 12.94 -11.81
CA MET A 296 11.68 13.60 -12.11
C MET A 296 12.83 13.17 -11.16
N LYS A 297 12.53 12.66 -9.97
CA LYS A 297 13.53 12.06 -9.05
C LYS A 297 14.05 10.71 -9.52
N LYS A 298 13.45 10.08 -10.53
CA LYS A 298 13.89 8.78 -11.07
C LYS A 298 15.14 8.87 -11.94
N GLU A 299 15.63 10.07 -12.22
CA GLU A 299 16.87 10.32 -12.97
C GLU A 299 16.92 9.63 -14.35
N ALA A 300 15.77 9.42 -14.97
CA ALA A 300 15.67 8.92 -16.33
C ALA A 300 15.98 10.05 -17.33
N ASP A 301 16.68 9.72 -18.42
CA ASP A 301 16.95 10.66 -19.51
C ASP A 301 15.74 10.74 -20.48
N ILE A 302 14.95 9.65 -20.56
CA ILE A 302 13.73 9.58 -21.37
C ILE A 302 12.58 9.03 -20.52
N ILE A 303 11.41 9.66 -20.61
CA ILE A 303 10.19 9.21 -19.95
C ILE A 303 9.12 8.95 -21.01
N VAL A 304 8.68 7.71 -21.10
CA VAL A 304 7.61 7.28 -21.99
C VAL A 304 6.33 7.12 -21.18
N PHE A 305 5.27 7.81 -21.60
CA PHE A 305 3.93 7.65 -21.07
C PHE A 305 3.07 6.88 -22.06
N GLY A 306 2.45 5.79 -21.60
CA GLY A 306 1.37 5.11 -22.29
C GLY A 306 0.03 5.54 -21.70
N THR A 307 -0.87 6.09 -22.51
CA THR A 307 -2.08 6.79 -22.04
C THR A 307 -3.36 5.96 -22.20
N GLY A 308 -3.25 4.65 -22.37
CA GLY A 308 -4.37 3.78 -22.74
C GLY A 308 -4.68 3.88 -24.24
N LYS A 309 -5.97 3.86 -24.61
CA LYS A 309 -6.42 4.04 -25.99
C LYS A 309 -6.52 5.51 -26.41
N LYS A 310 -6.58 6.43 -25.45
CA LYS A 310 -6.77 7.87 -25.70
C LYS A 310 -5.46 8.61 -25.45
N GLN A 311 -5.05 9.49 -26.35
CA GLN A 311 -3.89 10.37 -26.15
C GLN A 311 -4.26 11.60 -25.30
N ARG A 312 -4.77 11.39 -24.09
CA ARG A 312 -5.09 12.48 -23.16
C ARG A 312 -4.36 12.24 -21.85
N LEU A 313 -3.41 13.12 -21.56
CA LEU A 313 -2.60 13.06 -20.36
C LEU A 313 -2.33 14.48 -19.89
N ASN A 314 -2.90 14.83 -18.74
CA ASN A 314 -2.71 16.16 -18.20
C ASN A 314 -1.45 16.18 -17.34
N ILE A 315 -0.29 16.32 -17.99
CA ILE A 315 0.99 16.62 -17.33
C ILE A 315 1.25 18.14 -17.36
N GLY A 316 0.26 18.98 -17.69
CA GLY A 316 0.47 20.41 -17.88
C GLY A 316 1.44 20.71 -19.04
N VAL A 317 1.45 19.86 -20.06
CA VAL A 317 2.14 20.09 -21.33
C VAL A 317 1.07 20.11 -22.42
N SER A 318 1.25 20.96 -23.43
CA SER A 318 0.33 21.04 -24.56
C SER A 318 0.11 19.64 -25.16
N GLU A 319 -1.15 19.20 -25.19
CA GLU A 319 -1.58 17.88 -25.66
C GLU A 319 -1.20 17.62 -27.12
N GLU A 320 -0.87 18.67 -27.88
CA GLU A 320 -0.58 18.60 -29.31
C GLU A 320 0.77 17.94 -29.64
N LYS A 321 1.71 17.87 -28.69
CA LYS A 321 3.08 17.35 -28.96
C LYS A 321 3.31 15.99 -28.33
N THR A 322 3.48 14.98 -29.18
CA THR A 322 3.85 13.59 -28.78
C THR A 322 5.24 13.48 -28.16
N SER A 323 6.13 14.45 -28.39
CA SER A 323 7.43 14.53 -27.72
C SER A 323 7.84 15.96 -27.42
N HIS A 324 8.45 16.17 -26.25
CA HIS A 324 8.97 17.46 -25.81
C HIS A 324 10.09 17.27 -24.79
N PHE A 325 10.88 18.32 -24.57
CA PHE A 325 11.99 18.33 -23.64
C PHE A 325 11.67 19.20 -22.42
N ILE A 326 11.96 18.70 -21.23
CA ILE A 326 11.77 19.41 -19.95
C ILE A 326 13.10 19.47 -19.22
N TYR A 327 13.49 20.66 -18.75
CA TYR A 327 14.67 20.80 -17.90
C TYR A 327 14.38 20.30 -16.48
N ASN A 328 15.11 19.29 -16.02
CA ASN A 328 15.04 18.81 -14.66
C ASN A 328 16.00 19.62 -13.77
N ILE A 329 15.44 20.52 -12.98
CA ILE A 329 16.20 21.39 -12.07
C ILE A 329 17.07 20.58 -11.08
N ARG A 330 16.60 19.38 -10.66
CA ARG A 330 17.29 18.56 -9.66
C ARG A 330 18.48 17.82 -10.25
N SER A 331 18.31 17.15 -11.39
CA SER A 331 19.41 16.43 -12.04
C SER A 331 20.27 17.35 -12.93
N LYS A 332 19.83 18.60 -13.16
CA LYS A 332 20.42 19.57 -14.10
C LYS A 332 20.52 19.04 -15.53
N LYS A 333 19.65 18.11 -15.91
CA LYS A 333 19.60 17.49 -17.23
C LYS A 333 18.31 17.84 -17.96
N VAL A 334 18.36 17.88 -19.28
CA VAL A 334 17.17 17.92 -20.13
C VAL A 334 16.63 16.49 -20.24
N ILE A 335 15.35 16.30 -19.94
CA ILE A 335 14.66 15.01 -20.03
C ILE A 335 13.70 15.04 -21.21
N GLN A 336 13.71 13.99 -22.02
CA GLN A 336 12.75 13.83 -23.09
C GLN A 336 11.48 13.15 -22.57
N PHE A 337 10.33 13.78 -22.79
CA PHE A 337 9.02 13.18 -22.55
C PHE A 337 8.46 12.71 -23.90
N ILE A 338 7.88 11.52 -23.91
CA ILE A 338 7.25 10.89 -25.06
C ILE A 338 5.88 10.38 -24.63
N ILE A 339 4.81 10.90 -25.21
CA ILE A 339 3.43 10.55 -24.86
C ILE A 339 2.83 9.81 -26.05
N LEU A 340 2.42 8.56 -25.84
CA LEU A 340 1.89 7.65 -26.85
C LEU A 340 0.72 6.85 -26.29
N ASP A 341 -0.04 6.20 -27.18
CA ASP A 341 -0.94 5.12 -26.71
C ASP A 341 -0.13 3.99 -26.06
N SER A 342 -0.78 3.21 -25.20
CA SER A 342 -0.09 2.20 -24.38
C SER A 342 0.64 1.14 -25.20
N LYS A 343 0.15 0.79 -26.40
CA LYS A 343 0.81 -0.19 -27.27
C LYS A 343 2.10 0.40 -27.85
N MET A 344 2.02 1.58 -28.46
CA MET A 344 3.16 2.28 -29.04
C MET A 344 4.19 2.66 -27.96
N ALA A 345 3.74 3.03 -26.76
CA ALA A 345 4.60 3.29 -25.62
C ALA A 345 5.45 2.07 -25.24
N CYS A 346 4.84 0.88 -25.19
CA CYS A 346 5.57 -0.36 -24.90
C CYS A 346 6.60 -0.69 -25.99
N GLU A 347 6.23 -0.56 -27.26
CA GLU A 347 7.13 -0.78 -28.40
C GLU A 347 8.32 0.21 -28.37
N LYS A 348 8.04 1.50 -28.11
CA LYS A 348 9.04 2.54 -27.99
C LYS A 348 9.97 2.30 -26.80
N PHE A 349 9.43 1.93 -25.64
CA PHE A 349 10.20 1.59 -24.45
C PHE A 349 11.16 0.43 -24.74
N ASN A 350 10.69 -0.67 -25.32
CA ASN A 350 11.52 -1.82 -25.67
C ASN A 350 12.64 -1.44 -26.64
N LYS A 351 12.36 -0.62 -27.65
CA LYS A 351 13.38 -0.13 -28.59
C LYS A 351 14.46 0.68 -27.85
N LEU A 352 14.05 1.59 -26.97
CA LEU A 352 14.96 2.43 -26.18
C LEU A 352 15.81 1.60 -25.20
N LYS A 353 15.21 0.61 -24.53
CA LYS A 353 15.92 -0.32 -23.64
C LYS A 353 16.95 -1.16 -24.41
N LYS A 354 16.59 -1.68 -25.59
CA LYS A 354 17.53 -2.42 -26.45
C LYS A 354 18.71 -1.57 -26.90
N SER A 355 18.52 -0.27 -27.09
CA SER A 355 19.61 0.67 -27.41
C SER A 355 20.38 1.20 -26.19
N GLY A 356 20.23 0.56 -25.03
CA GLY A 356 20.95 0.92 -23.81
C GLY A 356 20.53 2.25 -23.16
N GLN A 357 19.37 2.81 -23.54
CA GLN A 357 18.93 4.11 -23.04
C GLN A 357 18.39 4.01 -21.61
N ASN A 358 18.61 5.07 -20.84
CA ASN A 358 18.11 5.25 -19.49
C ASN A 358 16.65 5.77 -19.53
N VAL A 359 15.73 4.84 -19.77
CA VAL A 359 14.30 5.14 -20.01
C VAL A 359 13.40 4.68 -18.86
N LEU A 360 12.44 5.53 -18.49
CA LEU A 360 11.32 5.25 -17.58
C LEU A 360 10.05 5.01 -18.40
N LEU A 361 9.26 4.00 -18.08
CA LEU A 361 7.90 3.81 -18.63
C LEU A 361 6.87 4.02 -17.53
N ILE A 362 5.83 4.81 -17.82
CA ILE A 362 4.61 4.93 -17.01
C ILE A 362 3.45 4.55 -17.91
N LEU A 363 2.71 3.49 -17.54
CA LEU A 363 1.72 2.86 -18.40
C LEU A 363 0.35 2.91 -17.75
N HIS A 364 -0.59 3.59 -18.40
CA HIS A 364 -2.00 3.53 -18.12
C HIS A 364 -2.61 2.27 -18.77
N ASN A 365 -3.12 1.38 -17.95
CA ASN A 365 -3.56 0.05 -18.38
C ASN A 365 -5.09 -0.03 -18.41
N GLU A 366 -5.71 0.36 -19.52
CA GLU A 366 -7.19 0.37 -19.70
C GLU A 366 -7.81 -1.00 -20.00
#